data_AF-A0A966QQ51-F1
#
_entry.id   AF-A0A966QQ51-F1
#
_cell.length_a   1.000
_cell.length_b   1.000
_cell.length_c   1.000
_cell.angle_alpha   90.00
_cell.angle_beta   90.00
_cell.angle_gamma   90.00
#
_symmetry.space_group_name_H-M   'P 1'
#
loop_
_entity.id
_entity.type
_entity.pdbx_description
1 polymer ?
#
loop_
_entity_poly.entity_id
_entity_poly.type
_entity_poly.pdbx_seq_one_letter_code
_entity_poly.pdbx_strand_id
1 'polypeptide(L)'
;LKYALREAIELLGNEAARQLDEQASGSKKSVYSGQYKLEPADLSLECLRLVYRLLFMFYIEARPELGYVPIAKSEVYLKGYSLESLRDLELQPLSTPHARDGVYFDASLRRLFKLVAQGVGLAGPAQGQLGSVTPGSAATSGLVAGAKDGFALAPLDSRLFDDNALPLLSKVRFPNHLWQRIIKLMSLSRGSKGRRAGRVSYQLLSINQLGAVYEALLSYRGFFAADDLYEVKPAPKKGRAATAQSDNDSDGDDEGAGDDDSADDASSTRRSRAGGGDSESDKLENAWFVSASRLSDYLEDERVYDLDDNGHRKLRMYPKGSFIYRLAGRDRQKSASYYTPQVLTQCLVKYALKELLAEENGQVKKADDILTLTVCEPAMGSAAFLNEAVNQLADAYLERKQAELGKRIPHDEYPQELQKVRMVLADRNVFGVDLNPVAVELAEVSLWLNAIYGEPTEDKDGNPLPLKPARVPWFGLPDTLFPNDQRQGV
;
A
#
# COMPACT_ATOMS: atom_id res chain seq x y z
N LEU A 1 -1.69 -9.79 -5.82
CA LEU A 1 -1.02 -8.64 -5.18
C LEU A 1 -0.41 -9.00 -3.82
N LYS A 2 -1.17 -9.40 -2.80
CA LYS A 2 -0.65 -9.75 -1.45
C LYS A 2 0.61 -10.65 -1.47
N TYR A 3 0.58 -11.71 -2.29
CA TYR A 3 1.71 -12.63 -2.45
C TYR A 3 2.97 -11.95 -3.00
N ALA A 4 2.81 -11.08 -4.00
CA ALA A 4 3.90 -10.34 -4.63
C ALA A 4 4.56 -9.38 -3.64
N LEU A 5 3.77 -8.69 -2.81
CA LEU A 5 4.27 -7.74 -1.82
C LEU A 5 5.02 -8.46 -0.69
N ARG A 6 4.46 -9.56 -0.19
CA ARG A 6 5.11 -10.41 0.81
C ARG A 6 6.47 -10.91 0.29
N GLU A 7 6.51 -11.39 -0.95
CA GLU A 7 7.75 -11.85 -1.58
C GLU A 7 8.73 -10.69 -1.82
N ALA A 8 8.26 -9.51 -2.23
CA ALA A 8 9.11 -8.33 -2.40
C ALA A 8 9.76 -7.90 -1.08
N ILE A 9 9.02 -7.88 0.02
CA ILE A 9 9.54 -7.57 1.37
C ILE A 9 10.62 -8.59 1.77
N GLU A 10 10.38 -9.88 1.53
CA GLU A 10 11.34 -10.95 1.83
C GLU A 10 12.63 -10.79 0.98
N LEU A 11 12.52 -10.45 -0.31
CA LEU A 11 13.66 -10.19 -1.19
C LEU A 11 14.48 -8.98 -0.73
N LEU A 12 13.81 -7.86 -0.43
CA LEU A 12 14.46 -6.64 0.06
C LEU A 12 15.16 -6.89 1.40
N GLY A 13 14.48 -7.56 2.34
CA GLY A 13 15.03 -7.85 3.66
C GLY A 13 16.27 -8.74 3.60
N ASN A 14 16.26 -9.79 2.77
CA ASN A 14 17.42 -10.68 2.62
C ASN A 14 18.63 -9.94 2.03
N GLU A 15 18.43 -9.15 0.98
CA GLU A 15 19.54 -8.42 0.35
C GLU A 15 20.08 -7.30 1.24
N ALA A 16 19.19 -6.57 1.93
CA ALA A 16 19.60 -5.55 2.89
C ALA A 16 20.37 -6.16 4.06
N ALA A 17 19.89 -7.26 4.64
CA ALA A 17 20.58 -7.95 5.73
C ALA A 17 21.97 -8.43 5.31
N ARG A 18 22.11 -9.01 4.11
CA ARG A 18 23.40 -9.43 3.55
C ARG A 18 24.38 -8.27 3.46
N GLN A 19 23.98 -7.15 2.84
CA GLN A 19 24.86 -5.98 2.68
C GLN A 19 25.23 -5.33 4.02
N LEU A 20 24.28 -5.23 4.95
CA LEU A 20 24.55 -4.68 6.28
C LEU A 20 25.53 -5.56 7.07
N ASP A 21 25.41 -6.89 6.96
CA ASP A 21 26.35 -7.81 7.60
C ASP A 21 27.75 -7.77 6.97
N GLU A 22 27.85 -7.62 5.65
CA GLU A 22 29.13 -7.40 4.96
C GLU A 22 29.82 -6.11 5.42
N GLN A 23 29.07 -5.01 5.54
CA GLN A 23 29.57 -3.73 6.03
C GLN A 23 30.06 -3.80 7.48
N ALA A 24 29.34 -4.53 8.34
CA ALA A 24 29.71 -4.72 9.73
C ALA A 24 30.91 -5.66 9.89
N SER A 25 30.96 -6.75 9.13
CA SER A 25 32.04 -7.74 9.15
C SER A 25 33.37 -7.12 8.72
N GLY A 26 33.36 -6.22 7.72
CA GLY A 26 34.50 -5.39 7.35
C GLY A 26 35.00 -4.47 8.48
N SER A 27 34.18 -4.24 9.50
CA SER A 27 34.45 -3.40 10.68
C SER A 27 34.71 -4.21 11.97
N LYS A 28 34.90 -5.54 11.91
CA LYS A 28 34.98 -6.47 13.07
C LYS A 28 33.72 -6.48 13.96
N LYS A 29 32.54 -6.25 13.39
CA LYS A 29 31.23 -6.20 14.08
C LYS A 29 30.30 -7.23 13.44
N SER A 30 29.50 -7.96 14.23
CA SER A 30 28.51 -8.92 13.70
C SER A 30 27.11 -8.32 13.76
N VAL A 31 26.31 -8.47 12.70
CA VAL A 31 24.91 -7.97 12.67
C VAL A 31 23.93 -8.94 13.31
N TYR A 32 24.36 -10.19 13.54
CA TYR A 32 23.56 -11.23 14.16
C TYR A 32 23.74 -11.31 15.68
N SER A 33 24.68 -10.57 16.28
CA SER A 33 24.95 -10.59 17.73
C SER A 33 25.61 -9.32 18.26
N GLY A 34 25.38 -8.99 19.53
CA GLY A 34 26.00 -7.84 20.20
C GLY A 34 25.30 -6.49 19.95
N GLN A 35 26.04 -5.37 20.07
CA GLN A 35 25.51 -4.01 19.95
C GLN A 35 25.12 -3.58 18.53
N TYR A 36 25.45 -4.38 17.51
CA TYR A 36 25.14 -4.12 16.10
C TYR A 36 24.03 -5.02 15.56
N LYS A 37 23.28 -5.64 16.47
CA LYS A 37 22.20 -6.57 16.14
C LYS A 37 21.13 -5.87 15.30
N LEU A 38 20.91 -6.38 14.09
CA LEU A 38 19.82 -5.96 13.23
C LEU A 38 18.52 -6.56 13.76
N GLU A 39 17.65 -5.69 14.25
CA GLU A 39 16.34 -6.12 14.70
C GLU A 39 15.45 -6.40 13.47
N PRO A 40 14.90 -7.62 13.34
CA PRO A 40 14.10 -7.98 12.17
C PRO A 40 12.81 -7.19 12.07
N ALA A 41 12.29 -6.66 13.19
CA ALA A 41 11.11 -5.79 13.20
C ALA A 41 11.37 -4.46 12.49
N ASP A 42 12.52 -3.82 12.73
CA ASP A 42 12.91 -2.56 12.09
C ASP A 42 13.14 -2.76 10.60
N LEU A 43 13.85 -3.84 10.23
CA LEU A 43 14.05 -4.19 8.83
C LEU A 43 12.72 -4.47 8.11
N SER A 44 11.82 -5.23 8.75
CA SER A 44 10.48 -5.50 8.21
C SER A 44 9.74 -4.21 7.91
N LEU A 45 9.78 -3.25 8.84
CA LEU A 45 9.09 -1.98 8.72
C LEU A 45 9.64 -1.15 7.56
N GLU A 46 10.96 -1.04 7.43
CA GLU A 46 11.55 -0.29 6.32
C GLU A 46 11.28 -0.93 4.95
N CYS A 47 11.36 -2.26 4.86
CA CYS A 47 10.99 -2.98 3.64
C CYS A 47 9.50 -2.80 3.29
N LEU A 48 8.63 -2.79 4.30
CA LEU A 48 7.20 -2.54 4.14
C LEU A 48 6.96 -1.13 3.58
N ARG A 49 7.57 -0.09 4.19
CA ARG A 49 7.50 1.30 3.70
C ARG A 49 7.99 1.42 2.26
N LEU A 50 9.10 0.78 1.91
CA LEU A 50 9.64 0.82 0.55
C LEU A 50 8.68 0.19 -0.47
N VAL A 51 8.05 -0.94 -0.13
CA VAL A 51 7.02 -1.56 -0.98
C VAL A 51 5.75 -0.72 -1.07
N TYR A 52 5.39 0.00 -0.01
CA TYR A 52 4.25 0.93 -0.02
C TYR A 52 4.52 2.17 -0.86
N ARG A 53 5.74 2.69 -0.89
CA ARG A 53 6.14 3.74 -1.86
C ARG A 53 5.88 3.28 -3.29
N LEU A 54 6.25 2.04 -3.63
CA LEU A 54 5.99 1.46 -4.95
C LEU A 54 4.50 1.33 -5.24
N LEU A 55 3.72 0.79 -4.30
CA LEU A 55 2.26 0.66 -4.47
C LEU A 55 1.57 2.00 -4.67
N PHE A 56 1.95 3.00 -3.86
CA PHE A 56 1.45 4.36 -3.99
C PHE A 56 1.73 4.88 -5.41
N MET A 57 2.98 4.80 -5.86
CA MET A 57 3.37 5.24 -7.20
C MET A 57 2.61 4.51 -8.32
N PHE A 58 2.49 3.17 -8.24
CA PHE A 58 1.72 2.40 -9.22
C PHE A 58 0.25 2.84 -9.27
N TYR A 59 -0.34 3.17 -8.13
CA TYR A 59 -1.73 3.63 -8.05
C TYR A 59 -1.93 5.01 -8.69
N ILE A 60 -1.11 6.00 -8.30
CA ILE A 60 -1.27 7.38 -8.80
C ILE A 60 -0.88 7.50 -10.28
N GLU A 61 0.12 6.75 -10.75
CA GLU A 61 0.50 6.73 -12.17
C GLU A 61 -0.55 6.05 -13.04
N ALA A 62 -1.27 5.05 -12.50
CA ALA A 62 -2.37 4.39 -13.21
C ALA A 62 -3.65 5.22 -13.26
N ARG A 63 -3.70 6.36 -12.54
CA ARG A 63 -4.88 7.25 -12.44
C ARG A 63 -4.52 8.69 -12.77
N PRO A 64 -4.19 9.00 -14.04
CA PRO A 64 -3.84 10.36 -14.47
C PRO A 64 -4.95 11.39 -14.19
N GLU A 65 -6.20 10.95 -14.06
CA GLU A 65 -7.34 11.79 -13.67
C GLU A 65 -7.21 12.40 -12.27
N LEU A 66 -6.42 11.79 -11.37
CA LEU A 66 -6.10 12.38 -10.07
C LEU A 66 -5.19 13.61 -10.20
N GLY A 67 -4.52 13.79 -11.33
CA GLY A 67 -3.74 14.99 -11.63
C GLY A 67 -2.53 15.26 -10.71
N TYR A 68 -2.13 14.29 -9.88
CA TYR A 68 -0.99 14.45 -8.98
C TYR A 68 0.35 14.33 -9.71
N VAL A 69 0.59 13.22 -10.41
CA VAL A 69 1.79 13.03 -11.25
C VAL A 69 1.52 13.38 -12.71
N PRO A 70 2.46 14.05 -13.40
CA PRO A 70 2.26 14.54 -14.76
C PRO A 70 2.49 13.44 -15.81
N ILE A 71 2.07 12.19 -15.55
CA ILE A 71 2.38 11.05 -16.41
C ILE A 71 1.78 11.17 -17.82
N ALA A 72 0.57 11.72 -17.94
CA ALA A 72 -0.08 11.97 -19.23
C ALA A 72 0.39 13.27 -19.91
N LYS A 73 1.00 14.20 -19.15
CA LYS A 73 1.31 15.56 -19.60
C LYS A 73 2.79 15.81 -19.87
N SER A 74 3.68 14.97 -19.32
CA SER A 74 5.12 15.13 -19.45
C SER A 74 5.80 13.85 -19.91
N GLU A 75 6.28 13.87 -21.15
CA GLU A 75 7.12 12.79 -21.69
C GLU A 75 8.43 12.63 -20.89
N VAL A 76 8.94 13.73 -20.34
CA VAL A 76 10.13 13.73 -19.47
C VAL A 76 9.85 12.92 -18.20
N TYR A 77 8.69 13.13 -17.56
CA TYR A 77 8.31 12.33 -16.39
C TYR A 77 8.11 10.86 -16.78
N LEU A 78 7.31 10.61 -17.81
CA LEU A 78 6.96 9.27 -18.27
C LEU A 78 8.21 8.44 -18.59
N LYS A 79 9.13 8.95 -19.42
CA LYS A 79 10.31 8.18 -19.84
C LYS A 79 11.44 8.20 -18.80
N GLY A 80 11.61 9.31 -18.09
CA GLY A 80 12.77 9.53 -17.22
C GLY A 80 12.60 9.07 -15.78
N TYR A 81 11.37 9.05 -15.24
CA TYR A 81 11.14 8.92 -13.80
C TYR A 81 10.04 7.93 -13.42
N SER A 82 9.04 7.70 -14.28
CA SER A 82 7.87 6.89 -13.93
C SER A 82 8.23 5.45 -13.56
N LEU A 83 7.40 4.81 -12.74
CA LEU A 83 7.45 3.36 -12.60
C LEU A 83 7.11 2.66 -13.91
N GLU A 84 6.21 3.23 -14.71
CA GLU A 84 5.83 2.68 -16.01
C GLU A 84 7.05 2.39 -16.91
N SER A 85 8.02 3.30 -16.99
CA SER A 85 9.25 3.05 -17.77
C SER A 85 10.13 1.95 -17.17
N LEU A 86 10.12 1.78 -15.85
CA LEU A 86 10.81 0.66 -15.19
C LEU A 86 10.09 -0.68 -15.43
N ARG A 87 8.76 -0.68 -15.58
CA ARG A 87 7.99 -1.88 -15.96
C ARG A 87 8.36 -2.35 -17.36
N ASP A 88 8.63 -1.44 -18.30
CA ASP A 88 9.08 -1.81 -19.66
C ASP A 88 10.43 -2.57 -19.66
N LEU A 89 11.22 -2.39 -18.60
CA LEU A 89 12.50 -3.07 -18.39
C LEU A 89 12.37 -4.41 -17.64
N GLU A 90 11.18 -4.80 -17.18
CA GLU A 90 10.99 -5.96 -16.29
C GLU A 90 11.24 -7.32 -16.95
N LEU A 91 11.11 -7.38 -18.29
CA LEU A 91 11.38 -8.58 -19.10
C LEU A 91 12.67 -8.48 -19.92
N GLN A 92 13.41 -7.37 -19.82
CA GLN A 92 14.64 -7.19 -20.57
C GLN A 92 15.77 -8.07 -20.02
N PRO A 93 16.44 -8.90 -20.84
CA PRO A 93 17.52 -9.75 -20.36
C PRO A 93 18.70 -8.97 -19.79
N LEU A 94 19.13 -9.31 -18.58
CA LEU A 94 20.34 -8.76 -17.95
C LEU A 94 21.55 -9.64 -18.29
N SER A 95 22.00 -9.56 -19.55
CA SER A 95 22.98 -10.50 -20.13
C SER A 95 24.43 -10.33 -19.66
N THR A 96 24.76 -9.25 -18.93
CA THR A 96 26.11 -8.99 -18.42
C THR A 96 26.12 -8.85 -16.90
N PRO A 97 27.22 -9.21 -16.20
CA PRO A 97 27.34 -8.98 -14.76
C PRO A 97 27.10 -7.52 -14.37
N HIS A 98 27.62 -6.57 -15.16
CA HIS A 98 27.38 -5.13 -14.93
C HIS A 98 25.89 -4.75 -15.06
N ALA A 99 25.17 -5.29 -16.04
CA ALA A 99 23.74 -5.05 -16.16
C ALA A 99 22.94 -5.69 -15.01
N ARG A 100 23.37 -6.88 -14.55
CA ARG A 100 22.73 -7.65 -13.48
C ARG A 100 22.94 -7.02 -12.09
N ASP A 101 24.16 -6.60 -11.80
CA ASP A 101 24.60 -6.18 -10.46
C ASP A 101 24.71 -4.65 -10.33
N GLY A 102 24.49 -3.92 -11.43
CA GLY A 102 24.35 -2.46 -11.41
C GLY A 102 23.15 -1.97 -10.60
N VAL A 103 23.05 -0.65 -10.39
CA VAL A 103 22.11 -0.01 -9.46
C VAL A 103 21.16 0.98 -10.16
N TYR A 104 20.91 0.79 -11.46
CA TYR A 104 20.07 1.69 -12.25
C TYR A 104 18.65 1.80 -11.68
N PHE A 105 17.98 0.67 -11.45
CA PHE A 105 16.64 0.68 -10.87
C PHE A 105 16.60 1.35 -9.49
N ASP A 106 17.59 1.06 -8.64
CA ASP A 106 17.70 1.64 -7.30
C ASP A 106 17.85 3.16 -7.34
N ALA A 107 18.74 3.66 -8.21
CA ALA A 107 18.96 5.08 -8.41
C ALA A 107 17.70 5.78 -8.96
N SER A 108 17.02 5.17 -9.94
CA SER A 108 15.79 5.70 -10.52
C SER A 108 14.65 5.79 -9.49
N LEU A 109 14.42 4.72 -8.71
CA LEU A 109 13.39 4.68 -7.68
C LEU A 109 13.65 5.70 -6.56
N ARG A 110 14.89 5.77 -6.06
CA ARG A 110 15.26 6.77 -5.04
C ARG A 110 15.08 8.19 -5.56
N ARG A 111 15.41 8.43 -6.83
CA ARG A 111 15.20 9.74 -7.46
C ARG A 111 13.71 10.07 -7.57
N LEU A 112 12.87 9.11 -7.98
CA LEU A 112 11.41 9.27 -8.04
C LEU A 112 10.85 9.60 -6.65
N PHE A 113 11.20 8.82 -5.61
CA PHE A 113 10.71 9.05 -4.25
C PHE A 113 11.14 10.40 -3.70
N LYS A 114 12.38 10.83 -3.99
CA LYS A 114 12.85 12.16 -3.63
C LYS A 114 12.07 13.28 -4.32
N LEU A 115 11.71 13.11 -5.60
CA LEU A 115 10.87 14.08 -6.31
C LEU A 115 9.47 14.18 -5.70
N VAL A 116 8.88 13.05 -5.30
CA VAL A 116 7.58 13.00 -4.63
C VAL A 116 7.64 13.67 -3.26
N ALA A 117 8.67 13.38 -2.47
CA ALA A 117 8.85 13.97 -1.13
C ALA A 117 9.08 15.49 -1.20
N GLN A 118 9.93 15.96 -2.11
CA GLN A 118 10.40 17.36 -2.14
C GLN A 118 9.60 18.24 -3.10
N GLY A 119 8.85 17.65 -4.02
CA GLY A 119 8.26 18.35 -5.16
C GLY A 119 9.31 18.79 -6.18
N VAL A 120 8.85 19.29 -7.33
CA VAL A 120 9.69 19.89 -8.37
C VAL A 120 8.92 20.97 -9.13
N GLY A 121 9.63 21.99 -9.63
CA GLY A 121 9.04 22.99 -10.53
C GLY A 121 8.07 23.99 -9.88
N LEU A 122 7.99 24.03 -8.55
CA LEU A 122 7.09 24.91 -7.79
C LEU A 122 7.74 26.21 -7.30
N ALA A 123 9.05 26.38 -7.50
CA ALA A 123 9.68 27.68 -7.35
C ALA A 123 9.25 28.53 -8.55
N GLY A 124 8.40 29.54 -8.31
CA GLY A 124 7.98 30.48 -9.35
C GLY A 124 9.16 31.21 -10.00
N PRO A 125 8.94 31.97 -11.08
CA PRO A 125 9.99 32.83 -11.62
C PRO A 125 10.43 33.77 -10.51
N ALA A 126 11.66 33.60 -10.02
CA ALA A 126 12.31 34.61 -9.20
C ALA A 126 12.44 35.87 -10.06
N GLN A 127 11.47 36.79 -9.91
CA GLN A 127 11.59 38.15 -10.41
C GLN A 127 12.87 38.72 -9.81
N GLY A 128 13.76 39.18 -10.69
CA GLY A 128 15.16 39.41 -10.37
C GLY A 128 15.38 40.29 -9.14
N GLN A 129 16.15 39.77 -8.19
CA GLN A 129 17.07 40.57 -7.40
C GLN A 129 18.44 39.92 -7.42
N LEU A 130 19.34 40.54 -8.17
CA LEU A 130 20.77 40.40 -8.02
C LEU A 130 21.13 40.93 -6.61
N GLY A 131 21.19 40.06 -5.61
CA GLY A 131 21.39 40.45 -4.22
C GLY A 131 22.05 39.36 -3.37
N SER A 132 23.35 39.55 -3.12
CA SER A 132 24.20 38.96 -2.08
C SER A 132 24.19 37.43 -1.89
N VAL A 133 25.24 36.79 -2.38
CA VAL A 133 25.66 35.44 -2.00
C VAL A 133 26.04 35.45 -0.52
N THR A 134 25.30 34.74 0.33
CA THR A 134 25.76 34.33 1.66
C THR A 134 26.47 32.98 1.51
N PRO A 135 27.79 32.89 1.78
CA PRO A 135 28.49 31.62 1.68
C PRO A 135 28.16 30.76 2.91
N GLY A 136 27.37 29.70 2.72
CA GLY A 136 27.06 28.76 3.82
C GLY A 136 25.99 27.70 3.55
N SER A 137 25.18 27.84 2.50
CA SER A 137 24.14 26.85 2.15
C SER A 137 24.35 26.34 0.73
N ALA A 138 25.29 25.41 0.56
CA ALA A 138 25.55 24.79 -0.72
C ALA A 138 24.67 23.55 -0.96
N ALA A 139 24.00 23.59 -2.11
CA ALA A 139 23.73 22.45 -2.99
C ALA A 139 22.46 21.60 -2.76
N THR A 140 21.32 22.11 -3.22
CA THR A 140 20.32 21.29 -3.97
C THR A 140 19.48 22.08 -4.98
N SER A 141 19.40 23.41 -4.90
CA SER A 141 18.57 24.23 -5.80
C SER A 141 19.16 24.48 -7.21
N GLY A 142 20.16 23.71 -7.64
CA GLY A 142 20.92 23.96 -8.89
C GLY A 142 20.70 22.98 -10.04
N LEU A 143 19.87 21.94 -9.90
CA LEU A 143 19.79 20.87 -10.91
C LEU A 143 18.70 21.03 -11.97
N VAL A 144 17.93 22.13 -11.98
CA VAL A 144 16.92 22.37 -13.03
C VAL A 144 16.93 23.84 -13.49
N ALA A 145 18.11 24.41 -13.69
CA ALA A 145 18.26 25.68 -14.41
C ALA A 145 18.60 25.39 -15.87
N GLY A 146 17.64 24.85 -16.64
CA GLY A 146 17.88 24.53 -18.04
C GLY A 146 16.71 23.99 -18.86
N ALA A 147 15.62 23.51 -18.26
CA ALA A 147 14.46 23.05 -19.01
C ALA A 147 13.39 24.16 -19.02
N LYS A 148 13.21 24.83 -20.17
CA LYS A 148 12.00 25.62 -20.44
C LYS A 148 10.72 24.76 -20.51
N ASP A 149 10.88 23.42 -20.50
CA ASP A 149 9.82 22.39 -20.54
C ASP A 149 9.93 21.41 -19.35
N GLY A 150 10.06 21.93 -18.13
CA GLY A 150 10.06 21.12 -16.90
C GLY A 150 8.65 20.78 -16.42
N PHE A 151 8.42 19.57 -15.87
CA PHE A 151 7.16 19.24 -15.20
C PHE A 151 7.13 19.77 -13.76
N ALA A 152 5.93 19.98 -13.22
CA ALA A 152 5.72 20.35 -11.83
C ALA A 152 5.11 19.18 -11.04
N LEU A 153 5.48 19.08 -9.76
CA LEU A 153 4.96 18.08 -8.82
C LEU A 153 4.86 18.69 -7.42
N ALA A 154 3.70 18.54 -6.79
CA ALA A 154 3.46 18.91 -5.40
C ALA A 154 4.31 18.03 -4.45
N PRO A 155 5.02 18.63 -3.46
CA PRO A 155 5.63 17.82 -2.41
C PRO A 155 4.52 17.07 -1.66
N LEU A 156 4.79 15.81 -1.34
CA LEU A 156 3.95 15.02 -0.47
C LEU A 156 4.64 14.93 0.90
N ASP A 157 4.13 15.70 1.86
CA ASP A 157 4.63 15.65 3.24
C ASP A 157 4.12 14.38 3.91
N SER A 158 4.93 13.33 3.85
CA SER A 158 4.61 12.00 4.34
C SER A 158 5.80 11.34 4.99
N ARG A 159 5.58 10.71 6.15
CA ARG A 159 6.53 9.74 6.72
C ARG A 159 6.82 8.59 5.77
N LEU A 160 5.86 8.22 4.91
CA LEU A 160 6.06 7.17 3.93
C LEU A 160 7.20 7.53 2.97
N PHE A 161 7.31 8.79 2.55
CA PHE A 161 8.31 9.26 1.58
C PHE A 161 9.52 9.98 2.20
N ASP A 162 9.53 10.20 3.51
CA ASP A 162 10.70 10.73 4.23
C ASP A 162 11.89 9.76 4.15
N ASP A 163 13.03 10.23 3.64
CA ASP A 163 14.24 9.42 3.54
C ASP A 163 14.81 9.06 4.93
N ASN A 164 14.50 9.84 5.97
CA ASN A 164 14.90 9.53 7.35
C ASN A 164 14.10 8.37 7.95
N ALA A 165 12.97 7.99 7.34
CA ALA A 165 12.17 6.85 7.77
C ALA A 165 12.77 5.49 7.35
N LEU A 166 13.90 5.49 6.62
CA LEU A 166 14.60 4.31 6.10
C LEU A 166 16.11 4.26 6.52
N PRO A 167 16.44 4.33 7.82
CA PRO A 167 17.84 4.38 8.27
C PRO A 167 18.68 3.12 7.98
N LEU A 168 18.07 1.94 7.85
CA LEU A 168 18.75 0.72 7.44
C LEU A 168 18.90 0.66 5.92
N LEU A 169 17.81 0.91 5.17
CA LEU A 169 17.79 0.80 3.72
C LEU A 169 18.52 1.94 3.00
N SER A 170 18.78 3.06 3.68
CA SER A 170 19.63 4.14 3.16
C SER A 170 21.10 3.72 3.01
N LYS A 171 21.56 2.74 3.80
CA LYS A 171 22.95 2.23 3.82
C LYS A 171 23.24 1.16 2.76
N VAL A 172 22.22 0.66 2.07
CA VAL A 172 22.34 -0.43 1.09
C VAL A 172 21.94 0.06 -0.31
N ARG A 173 22.34 -0.68 -1.35
CA ARG A 173 21.95 -0.42 -2.75
C ARG A 173 21.52 -1.71 -3.40
N PHE A 174 20.27 -1.79 -3.84
CA PHE A 174 19.74 -3.02 -4.40
C PHE A 174 20.15 -3.21 -5.87
N PRO A 175 20.62 -4.41 -6.25
CA PRO A 175 21.06 -4.66 -7.61
C PRO A 175 19.88 -4.77 -8.60
N ASN A 176 20.14 -4.50 -9.87
CA ASN A 176 19.15 -4.46 -10.94
C ASN A 176 18.31 -5.74 -11.02
N HIS A 177 18.92 -6.92 -10.91
CA HIS A 177 18.19 -8.19 -10.99
C HIS A 177 17.17 -8.37 -9.86
N LEU A 178 17.44 -7.83 -8.68
CA LEU A 178 16.52 -7.88 -7.54
C LEU A 178 15.35 -6.93 -7.76
N TRP A 179 15.63 -5.70 -8.18
CA TRP A 179 14.57 -4.74 -8.53
C TRP A 179 13.72 -5.20 -9.70
N GLN A 180 14.33 -5.74 -10.75
CA GLN A 180 13.62 -6.31 -11.89
C GLN A 180 12.66 -7.41 -11.46
N ARG A 181 13.10 -8.29 -10.53
CA ARG A 181 12.23 -9.32 -9.95
C ARG A 181 11.06 -8.71 -9.16
N ILE A 182 11.30 -7.71 -8.33
CA ILE A 182 10.26 -7.05 -7.53
C ILE A 182 9.25 -6.34 -8.43
N ILE A 183 9.72 -5.55 -9.40
CA ILE A 183 8.86 -4.85 -10.36
C ILE A 183 8.03 -5.86 -11.14
N LYS A 184 8.64 -6.95 -11.63
CA LYS A 184 7.91 -8.04 -12.29
C LYS A 184 6.84 -8.67 -11.40
N LEU A 185 7.14 -8.94 -10.12
CA LEU A 185 6.17 -9.47 -9.15
C LEU A 185 4.96 -8.54 -8.99
N MET A 186 5.19 -7.23 -9.00
CA MET A 186 4.15 -6.22 -8.85
C MET A 186 3.44 -5.88 -10.18
N SER A 187 4.08 -6.12 -11.32
CA SER A 187 3.56 -5.80 -12.64
C SER A 187 2.75 -6.92 -13.30
N LEU A 188 3.07 -8.18 -13.02
CA LEU A 188 2.50 -9.33 -13.73
C LEU A 188 1.70 -10.23 -12.78
N SER A 189 0.53 -10.64 -13.25
CA SER A 189 -0.28 -11.66 -12.56
C SER A 189 0.38 -13.03 -12.69
N ARG A 190 0.21 -13.87 -11.66
CA ARG A 190 0.56 -15.29 -11.76
C ARG A 190 -0.36 -15.94 -12.79
N GLY A 191 0.20 -16.43 -13.89
CA GLY A 191 -0.57 -17.18 -14.88
C GLY A 191 -1.19 -18.42 -14.23
N SER A 192 -2.50 -18.60 -14.38
CA SER A 192 -3.15 -19.87 -14.06
C SER A 192 -2.84 -20.90 -15.17
N LYS A 193 -2.92 -22.20 -14.87
CA LYS A 193 -2.80 -23.27 -15.89
C LYS A 193 -3.63 -22.92 -17.14
N GLY A 194 -2.94 -22.71 -18.26
CA GLY A 194 -3.55 -22.37 -19.56
C GLY A 194 -3.79 -20.88 -19.86
N ARG A 195 -3.56 -19.95 -18.93
CA ARG A 195 -3.68 -18.50 -19.16
C ARG A 195 -2.32 -17.81 -19.01
N ARG A 196 -1.92 -17.05 -20.03
CA ARG A 196 -0.71 -16.21 -19.96
C ARG A 196 -0.84 -15.20 -18.81
N ALA A 197 0.28 -14.94 -18.15
CA ALA A 197 0.41 -13.86 -17.18
C ALA A 197 0.00 -12.53 -17.85
N GLY A 198 -1.02 -11.88 -17.30
CA GLY A 198 -1.47 -10.56 -17.72
C GLY A 198 -0.88 -9.46 -16.85
N ARG A 199 -0.82 -8.24 -17.39
CA ARG A 199 -0.37 -7.05 -16.67
C ARG A 199 -1.37 -6.68 -15.57
N VAL A 200 -0.88 -6.43 -14.36
CA VAL A 200 -1.69 -5.93 -13.24
C VAL A 200 -2.07 -4.48 -13.53
N SER A 201 -3.37 -4.21 -13.56
CA SER A 201 -3.91 -2.85 -13.62
C SER A 201 -4.15 -2.33 -12.20
N TYR A 202 -3.51 -1.21 -11.88
CA TYR A 202 -3.71 -0.50 -10.61
C TYR A 202 -4.85 0.52 -10.68
N GLN A 203 -5.35 0.82 -11.89
CA GLN A 203 -6.45 1.76 -12.11
C GLN A 203 -7.75 1.29 -11.45
N LEU A 204 -8.04 -0.01 -11.49
CA LEU A 204 -9.27 -0.60 -10.96
C LEU A 204 -9.22 -0.93 -9.47
N LEU A 205 -8.08 -0.75 -8.80
CA LEU A 205 -7.99 -1.01 -7.37
C LEU A 205 -8.76 0.05 -6.61
N SER A 206 -9.77 -0.33 -5.85
CA SER A 206 -10.43 0.61 -4.94
C SER A 206 -9.49 0.96 -3.77
N ILE A 207 -9.67 2.14 -3.18
CA ILE A 207 -8.90 2.54 -1.99
C ILE A 207 -9.10 1.53 -0.85
N ASN A 208 -10.32 1.00 -0.71
CA ASN A 208 -10.64 -0.06 0.24
C ASN A 208 -9.86 -1.35 -0.04
N GLN A 209 -9.73 -1.76 -1.30
CA GLN A 209 -8.90 -2.91 -1.66
C GLN A 209 -7.41 -2.68 -1.36
N LEU A 210 -6.92 -1.45 -1.55
CA LEU A 210 -5.54 -1.10 -1.22
C LEU A 210 -5.33 -1.09 0.31
N GLY A 211 -6.26 -0.53 1.08
CA GLY A 211 -6.29 -0.62 2.55
C GLY A 211 -6.28 -2.07 3.04
N ALA A 212 -7.08 -2.94 2.43
CA ALA A 212 -7.11 -4.37 2.75
C ALA A 212 -5.79 -5.10 2.44
N VAL A 213 -5.03 -4.61 1.47
CA VAL A 213 -3.70 -5.13 1.14
C VAL A 213 -2.69 -4.65 2.19
N TYR A 214 -2.74 -3.37 2.54
CA TYR A 214 -1.89 -2.77 3.56
C TYR A 214 -2.08 -3.41 4.94
N GLU A 215 -3.32 -3.53 5.39
CA GLU A 215 -3.62 -4.10 6.69
C GLU A 215 -3.30 -5.59 6.76
N ALA A 216 -3.50 -6.33 5.66
CA ALA A 216 -3.11 -7.73 5.61
C ALA A 216 -1.62 -7.91 5.88
N LEU A 217 -0.76 -7.02 5.37
CA LEU A 217 0.69 -7.09 5.57
C LEU A 217 1.12 -6.71 6.99
N LEU A 218 0.35 -5.88 7.71
CA LEU A 218 0.61 -5.59 9.13
C LEU A 218 0.56 -6.85 10.01
N SER A 219 -0.16 -7.89 9.59
CA SER A 219 -0.23 -9.16 10.32
C SER A 219 1.01 -10.07 10.14
N TYR A 220 1.93 -9.70 9.26
CA TYR A 220 3.16 -10.44 8.99
C TYR A 220 4.31 -9.88 9.83
N ARG A 221 5.20 -10.77 10.25
CA ARG A 221 6.41 -10.42 10.99
C ARG A 221 7.62 -11.01 10.29
N GLY A 222 8.68 -10.22 10.22
CA GLY A 222 9.99 -10.68 9.81
C GLY A 222 10.74 -11.28 11.00
N PHE A 223 11.51 -12.34 10.73
CA PHE A 223 12.49 -12.88 11.67
C PHE A 223 13.66 -13.50 10.90
N PHE A 224 14.81 -13.62 11.55
CA PHE A 224 15.97 -14.31 10.99
C PHE A 224 15.96 -15.78 11.37
N ALA A 225 16.27 -16.65 10.39
CA ALA A 225 16.46 -18.07 10.63
C ALA A 225 17.71 -18.30 11.51
N ALA A 226 17.52 -18.84 12.72
CA ALA A 226 18.62 -19.11 13.65
C ALA A 226 19.49 -20.31 13.21
N ASP A 227 18.87 -21.26 12.51
CA ASP A 227 19.44 -22.47 11.91
C ASP A 227 18.81 -22.68 10.53
N ASP A 228 19.18 -23.74 9.83
CA ASP A 228 18.47 -24.15 8.62
C ASP A 228 17.05 -24.60 9.01
N LEU A 229 16.05 -23.85 8.54
CA LEU A 229 14.64 -24.03 8.88
C LEU A 229 13.88 -24.67 7.72
N TYR A 230 13.08 -25.67 8.03
CA TYR A 230 12.19 -26.36 7.10
C TYR A 230 10.74 -25.99 7.40
N GLU A 231 9.97 -25.70 6.36
CA GLU A 231 8.55 -25.37 6.50
C GLU A 231 7.71 -26.67 6.62
N VAL A 232 6.86 -26.72 7.63
CA VAL A 232 5.92 -27.83 7.88
C VAL A 232 4.48 -27.33 7.92
N LYS A 233 3.53 -28.20 7.58
CA LYS A 233 2.09 -27.95 7.55
C LYS A 233 1.36 -28.93 8.47
N PRO A 234 0.21 -28.56 9.04
CA PRO A 234 -0.59 -29.47 9.86
C PRO A 234 -0.97 -30.72 9.06
N ALA A 235 -1.02 -31.86 9.75
CA ALA A 235 -1.49 -33.10 9.16
C ALA A 235 -2.85 -32.90 8.45
N PRO A 236 -3.04 -33.49 7.26
CA PRO A 236 -4.32 -33.40 6.57
C PRO A 236 -5.42 -33.96 7.48
N LYS A 237 -6.47 -33.17 7.75
CA LYS A 237 -7.64 -33.65 8.49
C LYS A 237 -8.23 -34.81 7.70
N LYS A 238 -8.02 -36.05 8.15
CA LYS A 238 -8.72 -37.22 7.61
C LYS A 238 -10.22 -36.94 7.72
N GLY A 239 -10.90 -36.87 6.58
CA GLY A 239 -12.36 -36.78 6.55
C GLY A 239 -12.91 -37.89 7.43
N ARG A 240 -13.75 -37.53 8.40
CA ARG A 240 -14.47 -38.51 9.21
C ARG A 240 -15.38 -39.26 8.23
N ALA A 241 -14.93 -40.42 7.77
CA ALA A 241 -15.75 -41.32 6.98
C ALA A 241 -16.98 -41.63 7.83
N ALA A 242 -18.16 -41.29 7.31
CA ALA A 242 -19.41 -41.69 7.91
C ALA A 242 -19.48 -43.22 7.87
N THR A 243 -19.12 -43.87 8.97
CA THR A 243 -19.59 -45.21 9.27
C THR A 243 -21.07 -45.08 9.60
N ALA A 244 -21.90 -45.44 8.63
CA ALA A 244 -23.28 -45.79 8.87
C ALA A 244 -23.29 -47.00 9.82
N GLN A 245 -23.56 -46.75 11.08
CA GLN A 245 -24.09 -47.77 11.97
C GLN A 245 -25.10 -47.08 12.87
N SER A 246 -26.34 -47.53 12.71
CA SER A 246 -27.54 -47.18 13.44
C SER A 246 -27.27 -47.13 14.95
N ASP A 247 -27.64 -46.02 15.58
CA ASP A 247 -28.36 -46.08 16.84
C ASP A 247 -29.38 -44.94 16.86
N ASN A 248 -30.62 -45.37 16.99
CA ASN A 248 -31.82 -44.60 17.20
C ASN A 248 -31.75 -44.02 18.62
N ASP A 249 -32.04 -42.73 18.82
CA ASP A 249 -33.06 -42.29 19.77
C ASP A 249 -33.06 -40.76 20.02
N SER A 250 -34.28 -40.25 19.91
CA SER A 250 -34.94 -39.12 20.60
C SER A 250 -34.46 -37.68 20.39
N ASP A 251 -35.32 -36.97 19.64
CA ASP A 251 -36.10 -35.80 20.06
C ASP A 251 -35.41 -34.47 20.37
N GLY A 252 -35.89 -33.45 19.65
CA GLY A 252 -35.61 -32.04 19.89
C GLY A 252 -36.02 -31.19 18.71
N ASP A 253 -37.32 -31.11 18.48
CA ASP A 253 -38.01 -30.23 17.53
C ASP A 253 -37.46 -28.79 17.54
N ASP A 254 -37.29 -28.18 16.36
CA ASP A 254 -38.17 -27.07 15.99
C ASP A 254 -38.07 -26.79 14.47
N GLU A 255 -39.24 -26.76 13.85
CA GLU A 255 -39.46 -26.46 12.45
C GLU A 255 -39.51 -24.96 12.23
N GLY A 256 -39.12 -24.51 11.04
CA GLY A 256 -39.30 -23.11 10.67
C GLY A 256 -38.76 -22.79 9.28
N ALA A 257 -39.21 -23.55 8.29
CA ALA A 257 -38.95 -23.29 6.89
C ALA A 257 -39.59 -21.98 6.41
N GLY A 258 -38.90 -21.31 5.50
CA GLY A 258 -39.39 -20.18 4.73
C GLY A 258 -38.44 -19.93 3.55
N ASP A 259 -38.62 -20.74 2.50
CA ASP A 259 -38.18 -20.45 1.12
C ASP A 259 -38.70 -19.06 0.69
N ASP A 260 -37.91 -18.23 0.02
CA ASP A 260 -37.79 -18.30 -1.45
C ASP A 260 -37.01 -17.10 -2.02
N ASP A 261 -36.23 -17.44 -3.04
CA ASP A 261 -35.55 -16.71 -4.12
C ASP A 261 -35.57 -15.17 -4.22
N SER A 262 -34.36 -14.59 -4.38
CA SER A 262 -33.91 -13.97 -5.66
C SER A 262 -32.48 -13.35 -5.60
N ALA A 263 -31.60 -13.93 -6.42
CA ALA A 263 -30.53 -13.34 -7.26
C ALA A 263 -29.31 -12.57 -6.67
N ASP A 264 -28.13 -13.21 -6.86
CA ASP A 264 -26.82 -12.71 -7.36
C ASP A 264 -26.17 -11.46 -6.71
N ASP A 265 -24.87 -11.37 -6.41
CA ASP A 265 -23.67 -12.19 -6.54
C ASP A 265 -22.63 -11.54 -5.59
N ALA A 266 -22.15 -12.26 -4.58
CA ALA A 266 -20.88 -12.05 -3.86
C ALA A 266 -20.88 -12.85 -2.54
N SER A 267 -20.69 -14.16 -2.60
CA SER A 267 -20.11 -14.86 -1.45
C SER A 267 -19.20 -15.99 -1.90
N SER A 268 -17.94 -15.92 -1.45
CA SER A 268 -16.94 -16.95 -1.65
C SER A 268 -17.33 -18.19 -0.85
N THR A 269 -18.14 -19.04 -1.47
CA THR A 269 -18.42 -20.38 -0.96
C THR A 269 -17.12 -21.18 -0.92
N ARG A 270 -16.67 -21.46 0.31
CA ARG A 270 -15.67 -22.50 0.61
C ARG A 270 -16.18 -23.85 0.11
N ARG A 271 -15.91 -24.18 -1.15
CA ARG A 271 -15.90 -25.56 -1.63
C ARG A 271 -14.48 -26.09 -1.52
N SER A 272 -14.22 -26.81 -0.44
CA SER A 272 -13.07 -27.70 -0.33
C SER A 272 -13.16 -28.77 -1.41
N ARG A 273 -12.48 -28.53 -2.53
CA ARG A 273 -12.32 -29.52 -3.60
C ARG A 273 -11.29 -30.53 -3.13
N ALA A 274 -11.77 -31.71 -2.73
CA ALA A 274 -10.92 -32.89 -2.58
C ALA A 274 -10.34 -33.24 -3.96
N GLY A 275 -9.04 -33.00 -4.11
CA GLY A 275 -8.27 -33.32 -5.31
C GLY A 275 -6.80 -33.21 -4.96
N GLY A 276 -6.13 -34.35 -4.82
CA GLY A 276 -4.70 -34.43 -4.53
C GLY A 276 -3.87 -33.64 -5.53
N GLY A 277 -3.27 -32.57 -5.05
CA GLY A 277 -2.29 -31.73 -5.75
C GLY A 277 -1.39 -31.12 -4.70
N ASP A 278 -0.28 -31.79 -4.41
CA ASP A 278 0.62 -31.54 -3.28
C ASP A 278 1.57 -30.33 -3.51
N SER A 279 1.11 -29.26 -4.17
CA SER A 279 1.97 -28.13 -4.56
C SER A 279 1.24 -26.78 -4.53
N GLU A 280 1.01 -26.25 -3.33
CA GLU A 280 1.10 -24.84 -2.94
C GLU A 280 0.54 -24.76 -1.53
N SER A 281 1.36 -25.00 -0.51
CA SER A 281 1.05 -24.38 0.80
C SER A 281 1.01 -22.88 0.53
N ASP A 282 -0.14 -22.23 0.69
CA ASP A 282 -0.25 -20.82 0.40
C ASP A 282 0.67 -20.05 1.36
N LYS A 283 1.70 -19.38 0.82
CA LYS A 283 2.66 -18.59 1.62
C LYS A 283 2.00 -17.36 2.28
N LEU A 284 0.69 -17.18 2.11
CA LEU A 284 -0.15 -16.22 2.82
C LEU A 284 -0.80 -16.80 4.09
N GLU A 285 -0.74 -18.12 4.29
CA GLU A 285 -1.24 -18.79 5.49
C GLU A 285 -0.19 -18.82 6.61
N ASN A 286 -0.62 -19.32 7.77
CA ASN A 286 0.28 -19.60 8.88
C ASN A 286 1.35 -20.60 8.44
N ALA A 287 2.61 -20.26 8.71
CA ALA A 287 3.74 -21.14 8.46
C ALA A 287 4.35 -21.61 9.78
N TRP A 288 4.75 -22.88 9.83
CA TRP A 288 5.47 -23.47 10.94
C TRP A 288 6.86 -23.90 10.47
N PHE A 289 7.85 -23.67 11.31
CA PHE A 289 9.25 -23.89 10.99
C PHE A 289 9.90 -24.82 12.01
N VAL A 290 10.72 -25.75 11.52
CA VAL A 290 11.48 -26.68 12.34
C VAL A 290 12.93 -26.76 11.87
N SER A 291 13.85 -27.02 12.80
CA SER A 291 15.25 -27.25 12.47
C SER A 291 15.44 -28.58 11.72
N ALA A 292 16.55 -28.70 11.00
CA ALA A 292 16.96 -29.96 10.36
C ALA A 292 16.88 -31.18 11.31
N SER A 293 17.31 -31.00 12.56
CA SER A 293 17.33 -32.06 13.59
C SER A 293 15.95 -32.57 13.99
N ARG A 294 14.89 -31.79 13.77
CA ARG A 294 13.51 -32.15 14.12
C ARG A 294 12.67 -32.54 12.92
N LEU A 295 13.23 -32.49 11.71
CA LEU A 295 12.50 -32.80 10.49
C LEU A 295 12.04 -34.27 10.44
N SER A 296 12.77 -35.17 11.09
CA SER A 296 12.42 -36.59 11.26
C SER A 296 11.16 -36.81 12.10
N ASP A 297 10.76 -35.84 12.92
CA ASP A 297 9.56 -35.92 13.76
C ASP A 297 8.27 -35.75 12.93
N TYR A 298 8.37 -35.33 11.66
CA TYR A 298 7.25 -35.01 10.79
C TYR A 298 7.17 -35.95 9.60
N LEU A 299 5.96 -36.36 9.25
CA LEU A 299 5.67 -37.20 8.09
C LEU A 299 5.92 -36.46 6.77
N GLU A 300 6.08 -37.18 5.66
CA GLU A 300 6.30 -36.57 4.34
C GLU A 300 5.16 -35.66 3.90
N ASP A 301 3.92 -36.00 4.25
CA ASP A 301 2.72 -35.21 3.94
C ASP A 301 2.54 -34.00 4.87
N GLU A 302 3.33 -33.90 5.95
CA GLU A 302 3.41 -32.73 6.83
C GLU A 302 4.54 -31.77 6.42
N ARG A 303 5.36 -32.15 5.44
CA ARG A 303 6.46 -31.32 4.93
C ARG A 303 6.00 -30.49 3.73
N VAL A 304 6.56 -29.29 3.60
CA VAL A 304 6.25 -28.37 2.51
C VAL A 304 7.31 -28.43 1.41
N TYR A 305 6.89 -28.58 0.17
CA TYR A 305 7.77 -28.68 -0.99
C TYR A 305 7.49 -27.57 -1.99
N ASP A 306 8.55 -27.03 -2.58
CA ASP A 306 8.52 -26.21 -3.79
C ASP A 306 8.79 -27.09 -5.02
N LEU A 307 8.41 -26.61 -6.20
CA LEU A 307 8.81 -27.21 -7.48
C LEU A 307 10.06 -26.47 -7.97
N ASP A 308 11.09 -27.20 -8.38
CA ASP A 308 12.24 -26.61 -9.08
C ASP A 308 11.92 -26.30 -10.55
N ASP A 309 12.87 -25.69 -11.27
CA ASP A 309 12.71 -25.31 -12.69
C ASP A 309 12.46 -26.52 -13.61
N ASN A 310 12.79 -27.73 -13.14
CA ASN A 310 12.58 -29.00 -13.84
C ASN A 310 11.28 -29.71 -13.38
N GLY A 311 10.52 -29.09 -12.48
CA GLY A 311 9.28 -29.64 -11.91
C GLY A 311 9.48 -30.70 -10.82
N HIS A 312 10.70 -30.87 -10.29
CA HIS A 312 10.95 -31.79 -9.18
C HIS A 312 10.59 -31.17 -7.83
N ARG A 313 10.11 -32.01 -6.91
CA ARG A 313 9.82 -31.61 -5.54
C ARG A 313 11.12 -31.34 -4.79
N LYS A 314 11.31 -30.10 -4.37
CA LYS A 314 12.38 -29.68 -3.47
C LYS A 314 11.79 -29.30 -2.13
N LEU A 315 12.28 -29.90 -1.05
CA LEU A 315 11.84 -29.54 0.30
C LEU A 315 12.11 -28.06 0.55
N ARG A 316 11.11 -27.32 1.01
CA ARG A 316 11.24 -25.88 1.26
C ARG A 316 12.10 -25.66 2.51
N MET A 317 13.28 -25.12 2.28
CA MET A 317 14.29 -24.85 3.29
C MET A 317 14.74 -23.40 3.21
N TYR A 318 14.89 -22.79 4.38
CA TYR A 318 15.40 -21.45 4.60
C TYR A 318 16.76 -21.56 5.30
N PRO A 319 17.87 -21.20 4.62
CA PRO A 319 19.20 -21.26 5.22
C PRO A 319 19.31 -20.39 6.46
N LYS A 320 20.16 -20.78 7.40
CA LYS A 320 20.54 -19.95 8.54
C LYS A 320 20.92 -18.53 8.08
N GLY A 321 20.41 -17.53 8.80
CA GLY A 321 20.59 -16.11 8.49
C GLY A 321 19.57 -15.53 7.51
N SER A 322 18.73 -16.36 6.87
CA SER A 322 17.68 -15.85 5.98
C SER A 322 16.65 -15.01 6.73
N PHE A 323 16.29 -13.87 6.16
CA PHE A 323 15.15 -13.08 6.59
C PHE A 323 13.87 -13.70 6.04
N ILE A 324 12.98 -14.14 6.94
CA ILE A 324 11.71 -14.78 6.61
C ILE A 324 10.58 -13.84 7.04
N TYR A 325 9.64 -13.57 6.13
CA TYR A 325 8.47 -12.73 6.40
C TYR A 325 7.19 -13.57 6.30
N ARG A 326 6.52 -13.84 7.43
CA ARG A 326 5.37 -14.75 7.49
C ARG A 326 4.31 -14.30 8.50
N LEU A 327 3.10 -14.86 8.37
CA LEU A 327 2.02 -14.61 9.30
C LEU A 327 2.36 -15.24 10.65
N ALA A 328 2.43 -14.41 11.69
CA ALA A 328 2.65 -14.88 13.06
C ALA A 328 1.30 -15.29 13.66
N GLY A 329 0.95 -16.57 13.55
CA GLY A 329 -0.40 -17.07 13.87
C GLY A 329 -0.92 -16.73 15.28
N ARG A 330 -0.03 -16.60 16.29
CA ARG A 330 -0.41 -16.23 17.67
C ARG A 330 -0.51 -14.71 17.90
N ASP A 331 0.18 -13.89 17.11
CA ASP A 331 0.23 -12.44 17.34
C ASP A 331 -0.87 -11.69 16.62
N ARG A 332 -1.40 -12.22 15.50
CA ARG A 332 -2.60 -11.67 14.84
C ARG A 332 -3.83 -11.67 15.76
N GLN A 333 -3.95 -12.68 16.63
CA GLN A 333 -5.00 -12.73 17.66
C GLN A 333 -4.77 -11.69 18.77
N LYS A 334 -3.52 -11.33 19.05
CA LYS A 334 -3.16 -10.36 20.09
C LYS A 334 -3.23 -8.91 19.61
N SER A 335 -2.92 -8.64 18.34
CA SER A 335 -2.94 -7.29 17.77
C SER A 335 -4.32 -6.85 17.30
N ALA A 336 -5.29 -7.79 17.22
CA ALA A 336 -6.65 -7.56 16.71
C ALA A 336 -6.71 -6.82 15.35
N SER A 337 -5.66 -6.93 14.53
CA SER A 337 -5.54 -6.24 13.24
C SER A 337 -6.35 -6.99 12.18
N TYR A 338 -7.66 -6.73 12.14
CA TYR A 338 -8.61 -7.32 11.21
C TYR A 338 -9.23 -6.24 10.32
N TYR A 339 -8.97 -6.35 9.02
CA TYR A 339 -9.57 -5.46 8.04
C TYR A 339 -11.08 -5.62 8.04
N THR A 340 -11.77 -4.50 8.26
CA THR A 340 -13.23 -4.44 8.21
C THR A 340 -13.67 -4.46 6.74
N PRO A 341 -14.42 -5.48 6.30
CA PRO A 341 -14.94 -5.54 4.93
C PRO A 341 -15.76 -4.30 4.57
N GLN A 342 -15.62 -3.83 3.33
CA GLN A 342 -16.28 -2.61 2.83
C GLN A 342 -17.80 -2.62 3.05
N VAL A 343 -18.46 -3.77 2.92
CA VAL A 343 -19.92 -3.87 3.17
C VAL A 343 -20.29 -3.51 4.61
N LEU A 344 -19.41 -3.81 5.57
CA LEU A 344 -19.64 -3.48 6.97
C LEU A 344 -19.34 -2.00 7.25
N THR A 345 -18.27 -1.45 6.66
CA THR A 345 -17.97 -0.01 6.81
C THR A 345 -19.08 0.84 6.21
N GLN A 346 -19.53 0.51 5.00
CA GLN A 346 -20.65 1.19 4.32
C GLN A 346 -21.92 1.16 5.16
N CYS A 347 -22.29 -0.03 5.66
CA CYS A 347 -23.49 -0.20 6.46
C CYS A 347 -23.43 0.64 7.74
N LEU A 348 -22.36 0.52 8.53
CA LEU A 348 -22.25 1.22 9.80
C LEU A 348 -22.26 2.73 9.62
N VAL A 349 -21.44 3.25 8.69
CA VAL A 349 -21.36 4.69 8.41
C VAL A 349 -22.70 5.22 7.91
N LYS A 350 -23.37 4.48 7.01
CA LYS A 350 -24.68 4.88 6.49
C LYS A 350 -25.70 5.09 7.60
N TYR A 351 -25.83 4.12 8.50
CA TYR A 351 -26.83 4.23 9.58
C TYR A 351 -26.42 5.25 10.65
N ALA A 352 -25.13 5.40 10.94
CA ALA A 352 -24.64 6.44 11.84
C ALA A 352 -24.90 7.86 11.28
N LEU A 353 -24.61 8.07 9.99
CA LEU A 353 -24.83 9.36 9.33
C LEU A 353 -26.30 9.63 9.04
N LYS A 354 -27.13 8.61 8.80
CA LYS A 354 -28.57 8.80 8.54
C LYS A 354 -29.23 9.57 9.69
N GLU A 355 -28.97 9.15 10.93
CA GLU A 355 -29.51 9.81 12.11
C GLU A 355 -28.92 11.21 12.29
N LEU A 356 -27.65 11.42 11.95
CA LEU A 356 -26.94 12.72 12.05
C LEU A 356 -27.35 13.72 10.96
N LEU A 357 -27.78 13.24 9.82
CA LEU A 357 -28.19 14.06 8.68
C LEU A 357 -29.71 14.26 8.61
N ALA A 358 -30.50 13.57 9.44
CA ALA A 358 -31.95 13.71 9.47
C ALA A 358 -32.38 15.13 9.85
N GLU A 359 -33.32 15.73 9.11
CA GLU A 359 -33.80 17.10 9.38
C GLU A 359 -34.38 17.25 10.80
N GLU A 360 -35.00 16.18 11.31
CA GLU A 360 -35.65 16.09 12.61
C GLU A 360 -34.66 16.29 13.79
N ASN A 361 -33.38 16.00 13.59
CA ASN A 361 -32.36 16.16 14.63
C ASN A 361 -31.91 17.62 14.84
N GLY A 362 -32.20 18.50 13.87
CA GLY A 362 -31.86 19.93 13.89
C GLY A 362 -30.37 20.29 13.86
N GLN A 363 -29.44 19.33 13.75
CA GLN A 363 -27.98 19.55 13.73
C GLN A 363 -27.47 20.02 12.36
N VAL A 364 -27.98 19.45 11.26
CA VAL A 364 -27.61 19.83 9.89
C VAL A 364 -28.82 20.47 9.21
N LYS A 365 -28.81 21.80 9.10
CA LYS A 365 -29.90 22.58 8.50
C LYS A 365 -29.59 23.00 7.06
N LYS A 366 -28.31 23.19 6.76
CA LYS A 366 -27.81 23.54 5.44
C LYS A 366 -26.71 22.58 5.01
N ALA A 367 -26.42 22.52 3.72
CA ALA A 367 -25.32 21.74 3.15
C ALA A 367 -24.00 22.10 3.84
N ASP A 368 -23.72 23.39 4.02
CA ASP A 368 -22.46 23.85 4.63
C ASP A 368 -22.26 23.39 6.08
N ASP A 369 -23.33 23.05 6.80
CA ASP A 369 -23.24 22.50 8.16
C ASP A 369 -22.54 21.13 8.15
N ILE A 370 -22.63 20.36 7.06
CA ILE A 370 -21.90 19.08 6.89
C ILE A 370 -20.39 19.30 7.00
N LEU A 371 -19.89 20.40 6.43
CA LEU A 371 -18.47 20.75 6.47
C LEU A 371 -17.98 21.17 7.86
N THR A 372 -18.87 21.23 8.86
CA THR A 372 -18.53 21.53 10.26
C THR A 372 -18.54 20.29 11.16
N LEU A 373 -19.01 19.14 10.65
CA LEU A 373 -19.09 17.90 11.41
C LEU A 373 -17.69 17.35 11.73
N THR A 374 -17.53 16.70 12.88
CA THR A 374 -16.29 16.02 13.23
C THR A 374 -16.55 14.53 13.41
N VAL A 375 -15.72 13.70 12.78
CA VAL A 375 -15.77 12.23 12.85
C VAL A 375 -14.48 11.76 13.49
N CYS A 376 -14.60 10.98 14.56
CA CYS A 376 -13.45 10.39 15.24
C CYS A 376 -13.50 8.87 15.17
N GLU A 377 -12.42 8.25 14.69
CA GLU A 377 -12.24 6.79 14.67
C GLU A 377 -11.11 6.37 15.63
N PRO A 378 -11.42 5.90 16.85
CA PRO A 378 -10.44 5.28 17.73
C PRO A 378 -10.08 3.87 17.21
N ALA A 379 -8.79 3.55 17.20
CA ALA A 379 -8.23 2.31 16.63
C ALA A 379 -8.52 2.16 15.13
N MET A 380 -8.21 3.22 14.36
CA MET A 380 -8.62 3.37 12.96
C MET A 380 -8.03 2.35 11.98
N GLY A 381 -6.95 1.65 12.34
CA GLY A 381 -6.23 0.77 11.41
C GLY A 381 -5.82 1.54 10.15
N SER A 382 -6.26 1.07 8.98
CA SER A 382 -6.01 1.73 7.69
C SER A 382 -7.04 2.82 7.31
N ALA A 383 -7.78 3.37 8.28
CA ALA A 383 -8.81 4.40 8.08
C ALA A 383 -9.97 3.97 7.16
N ALA A 384 -10.44 2.72 7.29
CA ALA A 384 -11.51 2.20 6.44
C ALA A 384 -12.86 2.90 6.74
N PHE A 385 -13.19 3.17 8.00
CA PHE A 385 -14.41 3.91 8.34
C PHE A 385 -14.26 5.41 8.06
N LEU A 386 -13.10 6.03 8.35
CA LEU A 386 -12.88 7.44 7.97
C LEU A 386 -13.02 7.67 6.46
N ASN A 387 -12.45 6.82 5.61
CA ASN A 387 -12.61 6.94 4.16
C ASN A 387 -14.08 6.84 3.74
N GLU A 388 -14.82 5.90 4.32
CA GLU A 388 -16.23 5.72 4.03
C GLU A 388 -17.07 6.91 4.53
N ALA A 389 -16.75 7.47 5.71
CA ALA A 389 -17.36 8.69 6.21
C ALA A 389 -17.10 9.88 5.29
N VAL A 390 -15.85 10.09 4.84
CA VAL A 390 -15.51 11.12 3.85
C VAL A 390 -16.32 10.96 2.57
N ASN A 391 -16.47 9.73 2.07
CA ASN A 391 -17.25 9.46 0.86
C ASN A 391 -18.72 9.86 1.01
N GLN A 392 -19.38 9.34 2.04
CA GLN A 392 -20.81 9.57 2.25
C GLN A 392 -21.12 11.02 2.62
N LEU A 393 -20.27 11.68 3.41
CA LEU A 393 -20.43 13.10 3.73
C LEU A 393 -20.22 13.98 2.49
N ALA A 394 -19.26 13.64 1.62
CA ALA A 394 -19.03 14.41 0.39
C ALA A 394 -20.20 14.31 -0.58
N ASP A 395 -20.75 13.10 -0.78
CA ASP A 395 -21.93 12.88 -1.60
C ASP A 395 -23.15 13.62 -1.02
N ALA A 396 -23.38 13.50 0.29
CA ALA A 396 -24.48 14.20 0.96
C ALA A 396 -24.36 15.74 0.87
N TYR A 397 -23.15 16.28 0.99
CA TYR A 397 -22.90 17.71 0.82
C TYR A 397 -23.24 18.18 -0.60
N LEU A 398 -22.72 17.49 -1.63
CA LEU A 398 -22.97 17.89 -3.02
C LEU A 398 -24.45 17.74 -3.40
N GLU A 399 -25.13 16.70 -2.93
CA GLU A 399 -26.57 16.52 -3.16
C GLU A 399 -27.37 17.68 -2.57
N ARG A 400 -27.14 18.00 -1.29
CA ARG A 400 -27.83 19.10 -0.59
C ARG A 400 -27.50 20.45 -1.19
N LYS A 401 -26.23 20.73 -1.50
CA LYS A 401 -25.80 22.01 -2.04
C LYS A 401 -26.43 22.29 -3.42
N GLN A 402 -26.51 21.26 -4.27
CA GLN A 402 -27.19 21.37 -5.56
C GLN A 402 -28.69 21.61 -5.39
N ALA A 403 -29.34 20.96 -4.41
CA ALA A 403 -30.76 21.18 -4.10
C ALA A 403 -31.03 22.60 -3.58
N GLU A 404 -30.23 23.08 -2.64
CA GLU A 404 -30.33 24.44 -2.08
C GLU A 404 -30.16 25.54 -3.14
N LEU A 405 -29.21 25.35 -4.06
CA LEU A 405 -28.94 26.32 -5.13
C LEU A 405 -29.89 26.17 -6.33
N GLY A 406 -30.65 25.07 -6.41
CA GLY A 406 -31.43 24.71 -7.60
C GLY A 406 -30.59 24.53 -8.86
N LYS A 407 -29.30 24.16 -8.71
CA LYS A 407 -28.32 24.03 -9.80
C LYS A 407 -27.67 22.65 -9.76
N ARG A 408 -27.53 22.02 -10.92
CA ARG A 408 -26.82 20.74 -11.06
C ARG A 408 -25.40 20.98 -11.56
N ILE A 409 -24.46 20.22 -11.01
CA ILE A 409 -23.07 20.18 -11.48
C ILE A 409 -23.06 19.36 -12.80
N PRO A 410 -22.39 19.84 -13.85
CA PRO A 410 -22.21 19.06 -15.08
C PRO A 410 -21.56 17.70 -14.80
N HIS A 411 -21.94 16.67 -15.56
CA HIS A 411 -21.47 15.30 -15.34
C HIS A 411 -19.94 15.16 -15.46
N ASP A 412 -19.32 15.92 -16.35
CA ASP A 412 -17.88 16.00 -16.57
C ASP A 412 -17.13 16.74 -15.45
N GLU A 413 -17.80 17.68 -14.75
CA GLU A 413 -17.22 18.44 -13.63
C GLU A 413 -17.45 17.74 -12.27
N TYR A 414 -18.49 16.90 -12.14
CA TYR A 414 -18.88 16.25 -10.86
C TYR A 414 -17.75 15.47 -10.17
N PRO A 415 -16.95 14.62 -10.86
CA PRO A 415 -15.86 13.89 -10.20
C PRO A 415 -14.84 14.83 -9.55
N GLN A 416 -14.55 15.97 -10.18
CA GLN A 416 -13.59 16.93 -9.64
C GLN A 416 -14.17 17.69 -8.45
N GLU A 417 -15.44 18.10 -8.51
CA GLU A 417 -16.13 18.72 -7.37
C GLU A 417 -16.23 17.75 -6.18
N LEU A 418 -16.50 16.47 -6.43
CA LEU A 418 -16.51 15.45 -5.39
C LEU A 418 -15.15 15.34 -4.70
N GLN A 419 -14.05 15.35 -5.47
CA GLN A 419 -12.71 15.31 -4.87
C GLN A 419 -12.38 16.57 -4.06
N LYS A 420 -12.81 17.76 -4.50
CA LYS A 420 -12.66 18.99 -3.71
C LYS A 420 -13.32 18.88 -2.34
N VAL A 421 -14.53 18.33 -2.29
CA VAL A 421 -15.26 18.16 -1.02
C VAL A 421 -14.61 17.08 -0.15
N ARG A 422 -14.19 15.96 -0.75
CA ARG A 422 -13.44 14.91 -0.02
C ARG A 422 -12.15 15.45 0.57
N MET A 423 -11.42 16.29 -0.16
CA MET A 423 -10.22 16.98 0.31
C MET A 423 -10.53 17.82 1.56
N VAL A 424 -11.55 18.67 1.51
CA VAL A 424 -11.93 19.49 2.67
C VAL A 424 -12.28 18.62 3.89
N LEU A 425 -13.08 17.57 3.69
CA LEU A 425 -13.50 16.68 4.77
C LEU A 425 -12.34 15.85 5.34
N ALA A 426 -11.47 15.32 4.47
CA ALA A 426 -10.29 14.55 4.86
C ALA A 426 -9.29 15.41 5.66
N ASP A 427 -9.14 16.68 5.29
CA ASP A 427 -8.21 17.62 5.90
C ASP A 427 -8.69 18.16 7.25
N ARG A 428 -10.01 18.34 7.44
CA ARG A 428 -10.54 19.13 8.56
C ARG A 428 -11.54 18.42 9.46
N ASN A 429 -12.21 17.38 8.96
CA ASN A 429 -13.40 16.83 9.60
C ASN A 429 -13.19 15.43 10.17
N VAL A 430 -12.23 14.67 9.66
CA VAL A 430 -11.96 13.31 10.11
C VAL A 430 -10.68 13.21 10.94
N PHE A 431 -10.78 12.50 12.05
CA PHE A 431 -9.69 12.33 13.01
C PHE A 431 -9.58 10.86 13.39
N GLY A 432 -8.37 10.33 13.39
CA GLY A 432 -8.15 8.93 13.74
C GLY A 432 -6.95 8.74 14.64
N VAL A 433 -7.03 7.73 15.50
CA VAL A 433 -5.95 7.37 16.42
C VAL A 433 -5.69 5.88 16.29
N ASP A 434 -4.42 5.48 16.23
CA ASP A 434 -4.04 4.08 16.27
C ASP A 434 -2.79 3.88 17.15
N LEU A 435 -2.73 2.73 17.84
CA LEU A 435 -1.58 2.36 18.66
C LEU A 435 -0.39 1.96 17.79
N ASN A 436 -0.64 1.37 16.62
CA ASN A 436 0.39 0.96 15.69
C ASN A 436 0.81 2.15 14.81
N PRO A 437 2.04 2.68 14.94
CA PRO A 437 2.48 3.83 14.14
C PRO A 437 2.45 3.56 12.62
N VAL A 438 2.58 2.30 12.21
CA VAL A 438 2.49 1.91 10.80
C VAL A 438 1.05 2.02 10.28
N ALA A 439 0.06 1.74 11.14
CA ALA A 439 -1.34 1.91 10.78
C ALA A 439 -1.66 3.39 10.58
N VAL A 440 -1.09 4.28 11.39
CA VAL A 440 -1.20 5.74 11.20
C VAL A 440 -0.65 6.18 9.84
N GLU A 441 0.56 5.75 9.47
CA GLU A 441 1.14 6.06 8.15
C GLU A 441 0.27 5.53 7.00
N LEU A 442 -0.37 4.37 7.19
CA LEU A 442 -1.25 3.78 6.20
C LEU A 442 -2.59 4.50 6.07
N ALA A 443 -3.16 4.95 7.18
CA ALA A 443 -4.36 5.75 7.21
C ALA A 443 -4.17 7.07 6.45
N GLU A 444 -3.04 7.76 6.67
CA GLU A 444 -2.68 8.98 5.94
C GLU A 444 -2.68 8.74 4.42
N VAL A 445 -1.93 7.72 3.99
CA VAL A 445 -1.84 7.37 2.56
C VAL A 445 -3.20 7.00 2.00
N SER A 446 -4.00 6.24 2.74
CA SER A 446 -5.33 5.83 2.28
C SER A 446 -6.28 7.00 2.09
N LEU A 447 -6.29 7.96 3.04
CA LEU A 447 -7.10 9.18 2.95
C LEU A 447 -6.62 10.09 1.81
N TRP A 448 -5.30 10.22 1.59
CA TRP A 448 -4.78 10.94 0.42
C TRP A 448 -5.27 10.35 -0.88
N LEU A 449 -5.13 9.04 -1.06
CA LEU A 449 -5.56 8.39 -2.31
C LEU A 449 -7.08 8.49 -2.54
N ASN A 450 -7.85 8.76 -1.49
CA ASN A 450 -9.29 9.00 -1.58
C ASN A 450 -9.66 10.42 -1.98
N ALA A 451 -8.85 11.42 -1.62
CA ALA A 451 -9.20 12.83 -1.70
C ALA A 451 -8.31 13.67 -2.63
N ILE A 452 -7.14 13.15 -3.04
CA ILE A 452 -6.17 13.87 -3.86
C ILE A 452 -6.74 14.25 -5.23
N TYR A 453 -6.49 15.49 -5.66
CA TYR A 453 -6.85 15.94 -7.01
C TYR A 453 -5.91 17.02 -7.54
N GLY A 454 -5.73 17.03 -8.86
CA GLY A 454 -5.06 18.10 -9.60
C GLY A 454 -6.06 19.15 -10.09
N GLU A 455 -5.59 20.38 -10.22
CA GLU A 455 -6.35 21.43 -10.90
C GLU A 455 -6.17 21.30 -12.43
N PRO A 456 -7.15 21.79 -13.23
CA PRO A 456 -7.00 21.83 -14.68
C PRO A 456 -5.76 22.63 -15.07
N THR A 457 -5.04 22.14 -16.08
CA THR A 457 -3.86 22.82 -16.63
C THR A 457 -4.17 23.54 -17.94
N GLU A 458 -5.43 23.51 -18.37
CA GLU A 458 -5.94 24.19 -19.55
C GLU A 458 -7.31 24.78 -19.22
N ASP A 459 -7.66 25.91 -19.83
CA ASP A 459 -9.00 26.50 -19.73
C ASP A 459 -9.98 25.82 -20.71
N LYS A 460 -11.24 26.28 -20.71
CA LYS A 460 -12.30 25.72 -21.58
C LYS A 460 -12.03 25.94 -23.07
N ASP A 461 -11.12 26.85 -23.42
CA ASP A 461 -10.73 27.18 -24.78
C ASP A 461 -9.41 26.47 -25.19
N GLY A 462 -8.86 25.62 -24.31
CA GLY A 462 -7.63 24.87 -24.53
C GLY A 462 -6.35 25.69 -24.32
N ASN A 463 -6.43 26.88 -23.75
CA ASN A 463 -5.23 27.66 -23.43
C ASN A 463 -4.58 27.11 -22.15
N PRO A 464 -3.24 27.02 -22.11
CA PRO A 464 -2.54 26.52 -20.93
C PRO A 464 -2.74 27.43 -19.73
N LEU A 465 -3.18 26.85 -18.62
CA LEU A 465 -3.19 27.45 -17.29
C LEU A 465 -1.84 27.22 -16.59
N PRO A 466 -1.48 28.08 -15.62
CA PRO A 466 -0.30 27.85 -14.78
C PRO A 466 -0.36 26.45 -14.14
N LEU A 467 0.74 25.72 -14.19
CA LEU A 467 0.88 24.47 -13.46
C LEU A 467 0.67 24.74 -11.97
N LYS A 468 -0.37 24.14 -11.41
CA LYS A 468 -0.65 24.19 -9.99
C LYS A 468 -0.36 22.84 -9.35
N PRO A 469 0.19 22.82 -8.14
CA PRO A 469 0.35 21.59 -7.39
C PRO A 469 -1.01 20.95 -7.16
N ALA A 470 -1.06 19.62 -7.23
CA ALA A 470 -2.23 18.87 -6.77
C ALA A 470 -2.45 19.11 -5.27
N ARG A 471 -3.73 19.10 -4.88
CA ARG A 471 -4.16 19.28 -3.50
C ARG A 471 -4.08 17.95 -2.78
N VAL A 472 -3.35 17.94 -1.67
CA VAL A 472 -3.16 16.78 -0.79
C VAL A 472 -3.59 17.16 0.62
N PRO A 473 -4.41 16.34 1.31
CA PRO A 473 -4.78 16.58 2.70
C PRO A 473 -3.57 16.78 3.61
N TRP A 474 -3.65 17.70 4.57
CA TRP A 474 -2.63 17.93 5.58
C TRP A 474 -2.99 17.18 6.87
N PHE A 475 -2.14 16.24 7.30
CA PHE A 475 -2.38 15.46 8.52
C PHE A 475 -1.55 15.87 9.74
N GLY A 476 -0.62 16.83 9.57
CA GLY A 476 0.15 17.53 10.61
C GLY A 476 0.72 16.74 11.80
N LEU A 477 2.06 16.63 11.91
CA LEU A 477 2.88 16.65 13.16
C LEU A 477 4.37 16.24 12.89
N PRO A 478 5.44 16.95 13.37
CA PRO A 478 5.56 18.32 13.90
C PRO A 478 6.66 19.26 13.26
N ASP A 479 6.36 20.58 13.29
CA ASP A 479 7.14 21.75 13.78
C ASP A 479 8.36 22.45 13.08
N THR A 480 8.85 22.12 11.88
CA THR A 480 10.01 22.90 11.34
C THR A 480 9.89 23.55 9.97
N LEU A 481 8.77 23.41 9.26
CA LEU A 481 8.67 23.96 7.91
C LEU A 481 7.32 24.68 7.75
N PHE A 482 7.41 25.97 7.44
CA PHE A 482 6.37 26.93 7.03
C PHE A 482 5.88 27.95 8.08
N PRO A 483 6.22 29.25 7.90
CA PRO A 483 5.60 30.38 8.61
C PRO A 483 4.10 30.48 8.33
N ASN A 484 3.39 31.16 9.23
CA ASN A 484 1.93 31.32 9.34
C ASN A 484 1.12 31.75 8.08
N ASP A 485 1.74 32.02 6.93
CA ASP A 485 1.06 32.66 5.79
C ASP A 485 0.30 31.70 4.85
N GLN A 486 0.49 30.38 4.92
CA GLN A 486 -0.27 29.44 4.06
C GLN A 486 -1.61 28.96 4.64
N ARG A 487 -2.02 29.45 5.82
CA ARG A 487 -3.38 29.19 6.34
C ARG A 487 -4.45 30.11 5.75
N GLN A 488 -4.06 31.08 4.91
CA GLN A 488 -5.00 32.01 4.28
C GLN A 488 -5.08 31.76 2.78
N GLY A 489 -6.15 31.06 2.39
CA GLY A 489 -6.45 30.73 1.00
C GLY A 489 -7.13 29.37 0.91
N VAL A 490 -8.21 29.19 1.66
CA VAL A 490 -9.12 28.04 1.58
C VAL A 490 -10.26 28.40 0.65
#